data_AF-A0A521SDP3-F1
#
_entry.id   AF-A0A521SDP3-F1
#
_cell.length_a   1.000
_cell.length_b   1.000
_cell.length_c   1.000
_cell.angle_alpha   90.00
_cell.angle_beta   90.00
_cell.angle_gamma   90.00
#
_symmetry.space_group_name_H-M   'P 1'
#
loop_
_entity.id
_entity.type
_entity.pdbx_description
1 polymer ?
#
loop_
_entity_poly.entity_id
_entity_poly.type
_entity_poly.pdbx_seq_one_letter_code
_entity_poly.pdbx_strand_id
1 'polypeptide(L)' 'MMLERLDRDEDLLNSRDVARILDLSPDTVNEFARKNILPGFKKGKQWRFRKRDISVFNKKLPREIRVA' A
#
# COMPACT_ATOMS: atom_id res chain seq x y z
N MET A 1 -1.47 26.02 -16.05
CA MET A 1 -0.63 24.87 -16.44
C MET A 1 -1.06 23.64 -15.67
N MET A 2 -1.18 22.56 -16.43
CA MET A 2 -1.52 21.17 -16.15
C MET A 2 -1.12 20.59 -14.78
N LEU A 3 -2.05 19.88 -14.13
CA LEU A 3 -1.69 18.67 -13.39
C LEU A 3 -2.85 17.66 -13.40
N GLU A 4 -3.24 17.24 -14.60
CA GLU A 4 -3.91 15.94 -14.73
C GLU A 4 -2.91 14.85 -14.34
N ARG A 5 -3.06 14.32 -13.13
CA ARG A 5 -2.58 12.96 -12.85
C ARG A 5 -3.78 12.14 -12.39
N LEU A 6 -4.57 11.78 -13.41
CA LEU A 6 -5.49 10.65 -13.40
C LEU A 6 -4.75 9.45 -12.76
N ASP A 7 -5.15 9.07 -11.54
CA ASP A 7 -4.88 7.73 -11.01
C ASP A 7 -5.51 6.74 -11.99
N ARG A 8 -4.73 6.27 -12.96
CA ARG A 8 -5.15 5.14 -13.78
C ARG A 8 -5.24 3.93 -12.83
N ASP A 9 -6.29 3.12 -12.97
CA ASP A 9 -6.46 1.85 -12.22
C ASP A 9 -5.19 0.96 -12.31
N GLU A 10 -4.33 1.19 -13.31
CA GLU A 10 -3.00 0.60 -13.49
C GLU A 10 -2.01 0.84 -12.32
N ASP A 11 -2.26 1.83 -11.46
CA ASP A 11 -1.44 2.11 -10.27
C ASP A 11 -1.96 1.43 -8.98
N LEU A 12 -2.96 0.55 -9.08
CA LEU A 12 -3.49 -0.20 -7.93
C LEU A 12 -2.76 -1.53 -7.72
N LEU A 13 -2.14 -1.64 -6.56
CA LEU A 13 -1.44 -2.83 -6.08
C LEU A 13 -2.38 -3.74 -5.27
N ASN A 14 -2.12 -5.04 -5.30
CA ASN A 14 -2.72 -5.99 -4.35
C ASN A 14 -1.82 -6.17 -3.11
N SER A 15 -2.31 -6.86 -2.09
CA SER A 15 -1.57 -7.05 -0.83
C SER A 15 -0.22 -7.75 -1.00
N ARG A 16 -0.06 -8.63 -2.00
CA ARG A 16 1.20 -9.33 -2.29
C ARG A 16 2.23 -8.40 -2.93
N ASP A 17 1.80 -7.50 -3.82
CA ASP A 17 2.71 -6.53 -4.42
C ASP A 17 3.22 -5.53 -3.38
N VAL A 18 2.32 -5.07 -2.51
CA VAL A 18 2.68 -4.19 -1.39
C VAL A 18 3.62 -4.88 -0.41
N ALA A 19 3.36 -6.14 -0.08
CA ALA A 19 4.23 -6.96 0.77
C ALA A 19 5.67 -6.98 0.24
N ARG A 20 5.87 -7.16 -1.06
CA ARG A 20 7.21 -7.10 -1.68
C ARG A 20 7.85 -5.73 -1.60
N ILE A 21 7.07 -4.64 -1.68
CA ILE A 21 7.61 -3.27 -1.66
C ILE A 21 8.01 -2.85 -0.24
N LEU A 22 7.21 -3.25 0.75
CA LEU A 22 7.43 -2.91 2.16
C LEU A 22 8.30 -3.93 2.88
N ASP A 23 8.65 -5.03 2.22
CA ASP A 23 9.37 -6.17 2.79
C ASP A 23 8.63 -6.77 4.00
N LEU A 24 7.31 -6.97 3.84
CA LEU A 24 6.39 -7.50 4.85
C LEU A 24 5.66 -8.74 4.33
N SER A 25 5.00 -9.48 5.22
CA SER A 25 4.09 -10.54 4.81
C SER A 25 2.76 -9.98 4.27
N PRO A 26 2.09 -10.65 3.30
CA PRO A 26 0.78 -10.21 2.79
C PRO A 26 -0.31 -10.14 3.87
N ASP A 27 -0.23 -11.01 4.87
CA ASP A 27 -1.08 -11.02 6.08
C ASP A 27 -0.86 -9.75 6.92
N THR A 28 0.38 -9.35 7.19
CA THR A 28 0.71 -8.07 7.86
C THR A 28 0.16 -6.88 7.07
N VAL A 29 0.32 -6.87 5.75
CA VAL A 29 -0.23 -5.81 4.88
C VAL A 29 -1.76 -5.74 5.00
N ASN A 30 -2.44 -6.89 5.00
CA ASN A 30 -3.90 -6.94 5.16
C ASN A 30 -4.33 -6.46 6.55
N GLU A 31 -3.56 -6.79 7.59
CA GLU A 31 -3.80 -6.31 8.95
C GLU A 31 -3.62 -4.80 9.04
N PHE A 32 -2.55 -4.26 8.47
CA PHE A 32 -2.29 -2.81 8.44
C PHE A 32 -3.39 -2.07 7.68
N ALA A 33 -3.91 -2.65 6.60
CA ALA A 33 -5.05 -2.11 5.88
C ALA A 33 -6.33 -2.12 6.75
N ARG A 34 -6.59 -3.21 7.48
CA ARG A 34 -7.73 -3.31 8.42
C ARG A 34 -7.62 -2.30 9.58
N LYS A 35 -6.40 -2.07 10.07
CA LYS A 35 -6.09 -1.11 11.12
C LYS A 35 -6.02 0.34 10.64
N ASN A 36 -6.24 0.60 9.34
CA ASN A 36 -6.07 1.93 8.70
C ASN A 36 -4.66 2.52 8.86
N ILE A 37 -3.65 1.69 9.13
CA ILE A 37 -2.23 2.08 9.16
C ILE A 37 -1.74 2.30 7.73
N LEU A 38 -2.16 1.41 6.82
CA LEU A 38 -1.78 1.46 5.42
C LEU A 38 -2.96 1.97 4.57
N PRO A 39 -2.77 3.02 3.75
CA PRO A 39 -3.83 3.56 2.90
C PRO A 39 -4.21 2.57 1.80
N GLY A 40 -5.38 1.97 1.94
CA GLY A 40 -5.96 1.03 0.98
C GLY A 40 -7.47 0.94 1.12
N PHE A 41 -8.13 0.39 0.11
CA PHE A 41 -9.57 0.20 0.10
C PHE A 41 -9.92 -1.20 -0.41
N LYS A 42 -11.11 -1.69 -0.04
CA LYS A 42 -11.61 -2.96 -0.57
C LYS A 42 -12.34 -2.75 -1.89
N LYS A 43 -11.93 -3.48 -2.92
CA LYS A 43 -12.65 -3.64 -4.20
C LYS A 43 -13.16 -5.09 -4.25
N GLY A 44 -14.41 -5.29 -3.85
CA GLY A 44 -14.98 -6.63 -3.62
C GLY A 44 -14.31 -7.33 -2.43
N LYS A 45 -13.80 -8.55 -2.66
CA LYS A 45 -13.09 -9.35 -1.63
C LYS A 45 -11.60 -9.03 -1.50
N GLN A 46 -11.07 -8.15 -2.34
CA GLN A 46 -9.64 -7.87 -2.41
C GLN A 46 -9.32 -6.47 -1.91
N TRP A 47 -8.19 -6.35 -1.22
CA TRP A 47 -7.59 -5.05 -0.94
C TRP A 47 -6.89 -4.50 -2.18
N ARG A 48 -7.00 -3.18 -2.34
CA ARG A 48 -6.32 -2.39 -3.37
C ARG A 48 -5.63 -1.21 -2.71
N PHE A 49 -4.41 -0.96 -3.15
CA PHE A 49 -3.54 0.05 -2.59
C PHE A 49 -2.99 0.91 -3.72
N ARG A 50 -3.00 2.23 -3.56
CA ARG A 50 -2.40 3.10 -4.56
C ARG A 50 -0.89 3.02 -4.43
N LYS A 51 -0.20 2.70 -5.52
CA LYS A 51 1.27 2.61 -5.57
C LYS A 51 1.96 3.86 -5.03
N ARG A 52 1.43 5.04 -5.32
CA ARG A 52 1.94 6.32 -4.82
C ARG A 52 1.91 6.40 -3.30
N ASP A 53 0.79 6.03 -2.69
CA ASP A 53 0.63 6.09 -1.24
C ASP A 53 1.57 5.10 -0.54
N ILE A 54 1.71 3.89 -1.09
CA ILE A 54 2.64 2.87 -0.60
C ILE A 54 4.10 3.34 -0.71
N SER A 55 4.46 3.99 -1.82
CA SER A 55 5.81 4.54 -1.98
C SER A 55 6.11 5.64 -0.95
N VAL A 56 5.16 6.53 -0.69
CA VAL A 56 5.28 7.57 0.34
C VAL A 56 5.36 6.95 1.73
N PHE A 57 4.54 5.94 2.02
CA PHE A 57 4.57 5.21 3.29
C PHE A 57 5.92 4.53 3.51
N ASN A 58 6.48 3.86 2.51
CA ASN A 58 7.79 3.22 2.60
C ASN A 58 8.93 4.19 2.95
N LYS A 59 8.87 5.42 2.43
CA LYS A 59 9.83 6.49 2.77
C LYS A 59 9.68 6.99 4.21
N LYS A 60 8.46 6.90 4.76
CA LYS A 60 8.14 7.34 6.13
C LYS A 60 8.32 6.24 7.18
N LEU A 61 8.39 4.97 6.76
CA LEU A 61 8.55 3.84 7.67
C LEU A 61 9.81 4.03 8.53
N PRO A 62 9.66 4.17 9.87
CA PRO A 62 10.78 4.10 10.78
C PRO A 62 11.43 2.71 10.64
N ARG A 63 12.75 2.64 10.77
CA ARG A 63 13.50 1.38 10.62
C ARG A 63 13.02 0.26 11.56
N GLU A 64 12.39 0.61 12.68
CA GLU A 64 11.85 -0.32 13.69
C GLU A 64 10.75 -1.26 13.20
N ILE A 65 9.99 -0.91 12.15
CA ILE A 65 8.89 -1.77 11.68
C ILE A 65 9.38 -2.94 10.80
N ARG A 66 10.64 -2.92 10.35
CA ARG A 66 11.20 -3.92 9.41
C ARG A 66 11.58 -5.27 10.06
N VAL A 67 11.39 -5.41 11.38
CA VAL A 67 11.89 -6.55 12.17
C VAL A 67 10.79 -7.34 12.91
N ALA A 68 9.53 -7.19 12.52
CA ALA A 68 8.41 -7.96 13.08
C ALA A 68 8.09 -9.21 12.25
#